data_AF-A0A090MPR4-F1
#
_entry.id   AF-A0A090MPR4-F1
#
_cell.length_a   1.000
_cell.length_b   1.000
_cell.length_c   1.000
_cell.angle_alpha   90.00
_cell.angle_beta   90.00
_cell.angle_gamma   90.00
#
_symmetry.space_group_name_H-M   'P 1'
#
loop_
_entity.id
_entity.type
_entity.pdbx_description
1 polymer ?
#
loop_
_entity_poly.entity_id
_entity_poly.type
_entity_poly.pdbx_seq_one_letter_code
_entity_poly.pdbx_strand_id
1 'polypeptide(L)'
;MRAIGITSSERRPGIDIPTFKEQGIDLVLANWRSVVAPPGITPEQKKVLADAIDRLVKSPAWKEVLAQKGWEDAYLPGDAFADFLKKEAVRVNGVLKSIGLLKS
;
A
#
# COMPACT_ATOMS: atom_id res chain seq x y z
N MET A 1 23.02 -14.24 1.39
CA MET A 1 21.68 -14.18 0.76
C MET A 1 21.79 -13.32 -0.49
N ARG A 2 21.19 -13.72 -1.62
CA ARG A 2 21.22 -12.93 -2.87
C ARG A 2 19.78 -12.58 -3.25
N ALA A 3 19.48 -11.30 -3.35
CA ALA A 3 18.18 -10.86 -3.85
C ALA A 3 18.10 -11.09 -5.36
N ILE A 4 16.95 -11.56 -5.85
CA ILE A 4 16.75 -11.96 -7.26
C ILE A 4 15.71 -11.09 -7.99
N GLY A 5 14.92 -10.31 -7.26
CA GLY A 5 13.89 -9.47 -7.84
C GLY A 5 13.19 -8.61 -6.79
N ILE A 6 12.68 -7.47 -7.22
CA ILE A 6 11.76 -6.63 -6.45
C ILE A 6 10.37 -6.62 -7.11
N THR A 7 9.31 -6.54 -6.29
CA THR A 7 7.91 -6.58 -6.74
C THR A 7 7.34 -5.19 -7.06
N SER A 8 8.18 -4.16 -7.13
CA SER A 8 7.75 -2.85 -7.63
C SER A 8 7.59 -2.88 -9.15
N SER A 9 6.74 -2.01 -9.68
CA SER A 9 6.54 -1.86 -11.12
C SER A 9 7.78 -1.34 -11.84
N GLU A 10 8.59 -0.54 -11.14
CA GLU A 10 9.79 0.13 -11.64
C GLU A 10 10.95 -0.06 -10.65
N ARG A 11 12.18 0.21 -11.12
CA ARG A 11 13.37 0.17 -10.27
C ARG A 11 13.32 1.25 -9.19
N ARG A 12 14.01 0.98 -8.07
CA ARG A 12 14.11 1.89 -6.93
C ARG A 12 15.48 2.57 -6.93
N PRO A 13 15.55 3.90 -6.68
CA PRO A 13 16.81 4.56 -6.41
C PRO A 13 17.56 3.87 -5.27
N GLY A 14 18.85 3.60 -5.47
CA GLY A 14 19.70 2.94 -4.47
C GLY A 14 19.51 1.43 -4.35
N ILE A 15 18.67 0.79 -5.18
CA ILE A 15 18.51 -0.67 -5.23
C ILE A 15 18.94 -1.19 -6.60
N ASP A 16 20.08 -1.86 -6.65
CA ASP A 16 20.59 -2.51 -7.87
C ASP A 16 20.10 -3.96 -7.99
N ILE A 17 18.76 -4.12 -7.98
CA ILE A 17 18.09 -5.41 -8.14
C ILE A 17 17.00 -5.21 -9.21
N PRO A 18 16.90 -6.08 -10.23
CA PRO A 18 15.86 -5.95 -11.25
C PRO A 18 14.47 -6.13 -10.65
N THR A 19 13.46 -5.53 -11.27
CA THR A 19 12.06 -5.86 -10.99
C THR A 19 11.73 -7.26 -11.53
N PHE A 20 10.66 -7.89 -11.04
CA PHE A 20 10.14 -9.10 -11.69
C PHE A 20 9.59 -8.81 -13.09
N LYS A 21 9.05 -7.60 -13.33
CA LYS A 21 8.57 -7.19 -14.66
C LYS A 21 9.68 -7.16 -15.71
N GLU A 22 10.85 -6.61 -15.38
CA GLU A 22 12.03 -6.62 -16.25
C GLU A 22 12.51 -8.04 -16.59
N GLN A 23 12.18 -9.00 -15.74
CA GLN A 23 12.50 -10.42 -15.91
C GLN A 23 11.39 -11.19 -16.65
N GLY A 24 10.39 -10.50 -17.20
CA GLY A 24 9.28 -11.11 -17.95
C GLY A 24 8.18 -11.70 -17.08
N ILE A 25 8.20 -11.46 -15.76
CA ILE A 25 7.16 -11.91 -14.82
C ILE A 25 6.30 -10.71 -14.46
N ASP A 26 5.04 -10.68 -14.89
CA ASP A 26 4.12 -9.59 -14.56
C ASP A 26 3.61 -9.69 -13.10
N LEU A 27 4.53 -9.45 -12.17
CA LEU A 27 4.30 -9.50 -10.73
C LEU A 27 4.61 -8.13 -10.12
N VAL A 28 3.54 -7.40 -9.79
CA VAL A 28 3.60 -6.19 -8.98
C VAL A 28 2.83 -6.42 -7.70
N LEU A 29 3.51 -6.23 -6.56
CA LEU A 29 2.92 -6.39 -5.25
C LEU A 29 3.49 -5.34 -4.29
N ALA A 30 2.62 -4.47 -3.82
CA ALA A 30 2.92 -3.49 -2.79
C ALA A 30 2.50 -4.02 -1.41
N ASN A 31 3.39 -3.93 -0.42
CA ASN A 31 3.08 -4.23 0.98
C ASN A 31 2.58 -2.97 1.71
N TRP A 32 1.35 -2.57 1.41
CA TRP A 32 0.73 -1.35 1.94
C TRP A 32 0.18 -1.56 3.36
N ARG A 33 -0.03 -0.45 4.08
CA ARG A 33 -0.68 -0.43 5.40
C ARG A 33 -1.80 0.59 5.40
N SER A 34 -2.72 0.48 6.35
CA SER A 34 -3.81 1.43 6.49
C SER A 34 -4.14 1.73 7.94
N VAL A 35 -4.82 2.85 8.15
CA VAL A 35 -5.47 3.21 9.41
C VAL A 35 -6.97 3.17 9.17
N VAL A 36 -7.69 2.40 9.99
CA VAL A 36 -9.15 2.27 9.91
C VAL A 36 -9.76 2.60 11.27
N ALA A 37 -10.89 3.30 11.24
CA ALA A 37 -11.66 3.60 12.44
C ALA A 37 -12.76 2.55 12.63
N PRO A 38 -13.24 2.33 13.87
CA PRO A 38 -14.34 1.41 14.12
C PRO A 38 -15.65 1.87 13.45
N PRO A 39 -16.58 0.95 13.17
CA PRO A 39 -17.91 1.33 12.68
C PRO A 39 -18.66 2.15 13.74
N GLY A 40 -19.57 3.03 13.31
CA GLY A 40 -20.47 3.79 14.19
C GLY A 40 -19.93 5.14 14.69
N ILE A 41 -18.73 5.56 14.28
CA ILE A 41 -18.25 6.91 14.59
C ILE A 41 -19.07 7.99 13.87
N THR A 42 -19.19 9.16 14.49
CA THR A 42 -19.90 10.29 13.87
C THR A 42 -19.09 10.90 12.71
N PRO A 43 -19.72 11.65 11.79
CA PRO A 43 -19.02 12.38 10.74
C PRO A 43 -17.92 13.32 11.29
N GLU A 44 -18.17 13.97 12.42
CA GLU A 44 -17.23 14.88 13.08
C GLU A 44 -16.02 14.12 13.61
N GLN A 45 -16.23 12.97 14.27
CA GLN A 45 -15.16 12.11 14.73
C GLN A 45 -14.32 11.59 13.57
N LYS A 46 -14.96 11.17 12.46
CA LYS A 46 -14.28 10.76 11.23
C LYS A 46 -13.40 11.89 10.70
N LYS A 47 -13.92 13.12 10.68
CA LYS A 47 -13.17 14.29 10.22
C LYS A 47 -11.95 14.56 11.08
N VAL A 48 -12.09 14.55 12.41
CA VAL A 48 -10.96 14.77 13.34
C VAL A 48 -9.84 13.76 13.11
N LEU A 49 -10.18 12.49 12.95
CA LEU A 49 -9.19 11.44 12.69
C LEU A 49 -8.53 11.61 11.31
N ALA A 50 -9.32 11.88 10.27
CA ALA A 50 -8.80 12.10 8.92
C ALA A 50 -7.84 13.31 8.88
N ASP A 51 -8.20 14.43 9.50
CA ASP A 51 -7.35 15.63 9.58
C ASP A 51 -6.07 15.37 10.38
N ALA A 52 -6.10 14.50 11.39
CA ALA A 52 -4.92 14.12 12.15
C ALA A 52 -3.92 13.32 11.28
N ILE A 53 -4.41 12.33 10.52
CA ILE A 53 -3.56 11.56 9.60
C ILE A 53 -3.05 12.44 8.46
N ASP A 54 -3.88 13.32 7.90
CA ASP A 54 -3.49 14.25 6.84
C ASP A 54 -2.36 15.20 7.29
N ARG A 55 -2.41 15.68 8.52
CA ARG A 55 -1.31 16.47 9.11
C ARG A 55 -0.06 15.64 9.32
N LEU A 56 -0.19 14.39 9.79
CA LEU A 56 0.94 13.48 9.99
C LEU A 56 1.69 13.25 8.68
N VAL A 57 1.00 12.87 7.60
CA VAL A 57 1.65 12.54 6.31
C VAL A 57 2.32 13.74 5.66
N LYS A 58 1.82 14.96 5.93
CA LYS A 58 2.43 16.21 5.46
C LYS A 58 3.63 16.66 6.31
N SER A 59 3.84 16.06 7.49
CA SER A 59 4.88 16.49 8.41
C SER A 59 6.29 16.15 7.93
N PRO A 60 7.31 16.97 8.27
CA PRO A 60 8.72 16.63 8.00
C PRO A 60 9.14 15.31 8.68
N ALA A 61 8.68 15.08 9.91
CA ALA A 61 8.98 13.87 10.66
C ALA A 61 8.51 12.59 9.93
N TRP A 62 7.35 12.63 9.27
CA TRP A 62 6.89 11.50 8.46
C TRP A 62 7.80 11.26 7.25
N LYS A 63 8.20 12.32 6.54
CA LYS A 63 9.12 12.23 5.41
C LYS A 63 10.48 11.64 5.82
N GLU A 64 10.97 12.01 7.00
CA GLU A 64 12.20 11.43 7.58
C GLU A 64 12.03 9.94 7.88
N VAL A 65 10.90 9.53 8.47
CA VAL A 65 10.61 8.11 8.72
C VAL A 65 10.55 7.32 7.42
N LEU A 66 9.87 7.84 6.38
CA LEU A 66 9.81 7.19 5.07
C LEU A 66 11.21 6.99 4.48
N ALA A 67 12.05 8.03 4.50
CA ALA A 67 13.43 7.96 4.00
C ALA A 67 14.28 6.95 4.79
N GLN A 68 14.22 6.98 6.12
CA GLN A 68 14.98 6.06 6.98
C GLN A 68 14.55 4.60 6.80
N LYS A 69 13.27 4.35 6.54
CA LYS A 69 12.72 3.00 6.35
C LYS A 69 12.74 2.53 4.90
N GLY A 70 13.10 3.39 3.95
CA GLY A 70 13.01 3.11 2.51
C GLY A 70 11.58 2.84 2.06
N TRP A 71 10.59 3.47 2.70
CA TRP A 71 9.18 3.32 2.37
C TRP A 71 8.74 4.39 1.37
N GLU A 72 7.83 4.00 0.50
CA GLU A 72 7.06 4.97 -0.28
C GLU A 72 5.93 5.57 0.53
N ASP A 73 5.63 6.83 0.25
CA ASP A 73 4.37 7.41 0.68
C ASP A 73 3.22 6.89 -0.20
N ALA A 74 2.37 6.06 0.39
CA ALA A 74 1.18 5.50 -0.25
C ALA A 74 -0.11 6.11 0.32
N TYR A 75 -0.05 7.36 0.82
CA TYR A 75 -1.21 8.00 1.41
C TYR A 75 -2.36 8.18 0.42
N LEU A 76 -3.52 7.63 0.78
CA LEU A 76 -4.79 7.86 0.13
C LEU A 76 -5.80 8.32 1.20
N PRO A 77 -6.45 9.49 1.03
CA PRO A 77 -7.46 9.95 1.97
C PRO A 77 -8.83 9.34 1.69
N GLY A 78 -9.62 9.14 2.75
CA GLY A 78 -11.08 8.96 2.70
C GLY A 78 -11.57 8.05 1.57
N ASP A 79 -12.35 8.63 0.66
CA ASP A 79 -13.02 7.89 -0.41
C ASP A 79 -12.04 7.29 -1.43
N ALA A 80 -10.92 7.96 -1.70
CA ALA A 80 -9.88 7.41 -2.57
C ALA A 80 -9.30 6.12 -1.98
N PHE A 81 -9.12 6.07 -0.65
CA PHE A 81 -8.71 4.85 0.04
C PHE A 81 -9.80 3.79 0.04
N ALA A 82 -11.07 4.18 0.22
CA ALA A 82 -12.19 3.24 0.17
C ALA A 82 -12.30 2.56 -1.21
N ASP A 83 -12.09 3.31 -2.30
CA ASP A 83 -12.11 2.76 -3.66
C ASP A 83 -10.89 1.87 -3.95
N PHE A 84 -9.72 2.24 -3.44
CA PHE A 84 -8.54 1.37 -3.47
C PHE A 84 -8.82 0.04 -2.75
N LEU A 85 -9.39 0.07 -1.54
CA LEU A 85 -9.73 -1.13 -0.78
C LEU A 85 -10.70 -2.05 -1.52
N LYS A 86 -11.72 -1.50 -2.18
CA LYS A 86 -12.66 -2.31 -3.00
C LYS A 86 -11.92 -3.02 -4.13
N LYS A 87 -11.04 -2.32 -4.84
CA LYS A 87 -10.25 -2.88 -5.94
C LYS A 87 -9.26 -3.94 -5.44
N GLU A 88 -8.58 -3.68 -4.32
CA GLU A 88 -7.66 -4.65 -3.70
C GLU A 88 -8.40 -5.90 -3.22
N ALA A 89 -9.58 -5.76 -2.64
CA ALA A 89 -10.39 -6.91 -2.22
C ALA A 89 -10.75 -7.80 -3.43
N VAL A 90 -11.14 -7.20 -4.56
CA VAL A 90 -11.41 -7.95 -5.80
C VAL A 90 -10.14 -8.64 -6.30
N ARG A 91 -9.03 -7.91 -6.39
CA ARG A 91 -7.74 -8.44 -6.88
C ARG A 91 -7.24 -9.60 -6.02
N VAL A 92 -7.20 -9.43 -4.70
CA VAL A 92 -6.70 -10.45 -3.77
C VAL A 92 -7.60 -11.68 -3.77
N ASN A 93 -8.93 -11.52 -3.76
CA ASN A 93 -9.84 -12.66 -3.88
C ASN A 93 -9.63 -13.43 -5.19
N GLY A 94 -9.44 -12.72 -6.31
CA GLY A 94 -9.14 -13.34 -7.60
C GLY A 94 -7.87 -14.19 -7.56
N VAL A 95 -6.79 -13.66 -6.98
CA VAL A 95 -5.53 -14.39 -6.79
C VAL A 95 -5.72 -15.60 -5.88
N LEU A 96 -6.38 -15.45 -4.73
CA LEU A 96 -6.60 -16.55 -3.79
C LEU A 96 -7.41 -17.70 -4.41
N LYS A 97 -8.40 -17.38 -5.25
CA LYS A 97 -9.16 -18.38 -6.02
C LYS A 97 -8.29 -19.08 -7.06
N SER A 98 -7.47 -18.34 -7.83
CA SER A 98 -6.67 -18.93 -8.92
C SER A 98 -5.61 -19.91 -8.40
N ILE A 99 -5.10 -19.70 -7.18
CA ILE A 99 -4.12 -20.59 -6.54
C ILE A 99 -4.76 -21.62 -5.58
N GLY A 100 -6.10 -21.70 -5.54
CA GLY A 100 -6.83 -22.72 -4.77
C GLY A 100 -6.84 -22.51 -3.25
N LEU A 101 -6.48 -21.33 -2.76
CA LEU A 101 -6.53 -20.99 -1.32
C LEU A 101 -7.92 -20.52 -0.87
N LEU A 102 -8.79 -20.16 -1.80
CA LEU A 102 -10.19 -19.87 -1.54
C LEU A 102 -11.05 -20.82 -2.38
N LYS A 103 -11.98 -21.54 -1.73
CA LYS A 103 -12.96 -22.37 -2.45
C LYS A 103 -13.88 -21.46 -3.27
N SER A 104 -14.16 -21.91 -4.50
CA SER A 104 -14.93 -21.21 -5.53
C SER A 104 -16.27 -20.71 -5.04
#